data_AF-A0A2D8LUT7-F1
#
_entry.id   AF-A0A2D8LUT7-F1
#
_cell.length_a   1.000
_cell.length_b   1.000
_cell.length_c   1.000
_cell.angle_alpha   90.00
_cell.angle_beta   90.00
_cell.angle_gamma   90.00
#
_symmetry.space_group_name_H-M   'P 1'
#
loop_
_entity.id
_entity.type
_entity.pdbx_description
1 polymer ?
#
loop_
_entity_poly.entity_id
_entity_poly.type
_entity_poly.pdbx_seq_one_letter_code
_entity_poly.pdbx_strand_id
1 'polypeptide(L)'
;MRPIVLALVIALGAVACSDDQEPSVVVQPPTTFEGQPESLTTVPDSGSNDAVPTTTLRLAGPTGITATDLCAGAMLVEPTPQIDTDLLPETSGVVYSRTVDGRMYAHNDSGNLPRLFGIGAGSTVDAVWTVGTALLDWEDIAVAGSTLYFADTGDNLHIRPTVRLIASPEPDGSGATLDDLEFWSFTFAEGRLDTEAVMVDVDGAEAVLITKGIDSPAGVYVLPLTDSSDAVTLERVAEFNIGESISAPDLSADGRVIAVRT
;
A
#
# COMPACT_ATOMS: atom_id res chain seq x y z
N MET A 1 -6.94 -10.47 16.61
CA MET A 1 -6.90 -9.28 15.75
C MET A 1 -5.79 -8.39 16.25
N ARG A 2 -4.66 -8.36 15.53
CA ARG A 2 -3.60 -7.39 15.79
C ARG A 2 -4.06 -6.07 15.13
N PRO A 3 -3.99 -4.93 15.81
CA PRO A 3 -4.27 -3.66 15.16
C PRO A 3 -3.23 -3.41 14.07
N ILE A 4 -3.66 -3.00 12.88
CA ILE A 4 -2.79 -2.46 11.84
C ILE A 4 -2.05 -1.26 12.43
N VAL A 5 -0.74 -1.38 12.60
CA VAL A 5 0.12 -0.26 13.01
C VAL A 5 0.62 0.37 11.73
N LEU A 6 0.01 1.51 11.35
CA LEU A 6 0.45 2.32 10.21
C LEU A 6 1.84 2.89 10.55
N ALA A 7 2.89 2.21 10.11
CA ALA A 7 4.27 2.57 10.37
C ALA A 7 4.92 3.13 9.09
N LEU A 8 5.32 4.40 9.20
CA LEU A 8 6.19 5.17 8.31
C LEU A 8 5.88 5.03 6.81
N VAL A 9 5.04 5.94 6.30
CA VAL A 9 4.94 6.22 4.87
C VAL A 9 6.18 6.98 4.43
N ILE A 10 7.03 6.31 3.68
CA ILE A 10 8.13 6.95 2.95
C ILE A 10 7.55 7.30 1.58
N ALA A 11 7.14 8.57 1.41
CA ALA A 11 6.88 9.12 0.09
C ALA A 11 8.23 9.22 -0.64
N LEU A 12 8.47 8.31 -1.58
CA LEU A 12 9.63 8.37 -2.46
C LEU A 12 9.33 9.31 -3.63
N GLY A 13 8.99 10.56 -3.34
CA GLY A 13 9.21 11.65 -4.29
C GLY A 13 10.72 11.76 -4.51
N ALA A 14 11.18 12.16 -5.70
CA ALA A 14 12.61 12.23 -6.05
C ALA A 14 13.46 12.77 -4.88
N VAL A 15 14.07 11.86 -4.11
CA VAL A 15 14.86 12.23 -2.94
C VAL A 15 16.15 12.81 -3.51
N ALA A 16 16.17 14.13 -3.66
CA ALA A 16 17.42 14.84 -3.79
C ALA A 16 18.14 14.67 -2.45
N CYS A 17 19.05 13.69 -2.38
CA CYS A 17 20.10 13.64 -1.38
C CYS A 17 20.99 14.87 -1.61
N SER A 18 20.53 16.05 -1.17
CA SER A 18 21.28 17.29 -1.21
C SER A 18 22.10 17.37 0.07
N ASP A 19 23.43 17.44 -0.06
CA ASP A 19 24.35 17.71 1.05
C ASP A 19 24.21 19.15 1.60
N ASP A 20 23.38 20.01 0.99
CA ASP A 20 23.20 21.40 1.39
C ASP A 20 21.72 21.81 1.40
N GLN A 21 20.99 21.54 2.50
CA GLN A 21 19.87 22.39 2.94
C GLN A 21 19.45 22.05 4.39
N GLU A 22 19.28 23.08 5.22
CA GLU A 22 18.75 22.91 6.58
C GLU A 22 17.36 22.26 6.56
N PRO A 23 17.05 21.40 7.55
CA PRO A 23 15.82 20.60 7.54
C PRO A 23 14.58 21.50 7.54
N SER A 24 13.71 21.29 6.56
CA SER A 24 12.34 21.80 6.61
C SER A 24 11.64 21.24 7.83
N VAL A 25 11.20 22.15 8.70
CA VAL A 25 10.48 21.85 9.93
C VAL A 25 9.20 21.10 9.58
N VAL A 26 9.13 19.82 9.97
CA VAL A 26 7.87 19.09 10.09
C VAL A 26 7.05 19.80 11.17
N VAL A 27 6.06 20.60 10.76
CA VAL A 27 5.10 21.19 11.68
C VAL A 27 4.18 20.06 12.14
N GLN A 28 4.39 19.60 13.38
CA GLN A 28 3.45 18.69 14.04
C GLN A 28 2.07 19.38 14.12
N PRO A 29 0.96 18.67 13.84
CA PRO A 29 -0.37 19.23 14.05
C PRO A 29 -0.58 19.56 15.54
N PRO A 30 -1.35 20.63 15.86
CA PRO A 30 -1.50 21.10 17.22
C PRO A 30 -2.14 20.01 18.08
N THR A 31 -1.43 19.64 19.14
CA THR A 31 -1.98 18.86 20.25
C THR A 31 -2.64 19.85 21.21
N THR A 32 -3.97 19.79 21.29
CA THR A 32 -4.91 20.35 22.29
C THR A 32 -5.96 21.33 21.75
N PHE A 33 -7.23 20.92 21.88
CA PHE A 33 -8.38 21.81 21.99
C PHE A 33 -8.44 22.34 23.43
N GLU A 34 -8.66 23.64 23.60
CA GLU A 34 -8.69 24.35 24.89
C GLU A 34 -9.73 23.80 25.88
N GLY A 35 -9.32 23.79 27.15
CA GLY A 35 -10.19 23.60 28.30
C GLY A 35 -9.43 23.74 29.62
N GLN A 36 -8.96 24.95 29.94
CA GLN A 36 -8.55 25.29 31.32
C GLN A 36 -9.79 25.28 32.24
N PRO A 37 -9.64 24.86 33.51
CA PRO A 37 -9.34 25.86 34.54
C PRO A 37 -8.22 25.47 35.52
N GLU A 38 -7.50 26.54 35.90
CA GLU A 38 -6.97 26.87 37.24
C GLU A 38 -6.02 25.91 38.00
N SER A 39 -4.74 26.32 38.00
CA SER A 39 -3.81 26.42 39.15
C SER A 39 -3.99 25.47 40.35
N LEU A 40 -2.96 24.67 40.65
CA LEU A 40 -2.38 24.59 42.00
C LEU A 40 -1.01 23.87 42.04
N THR A 41 -0.12 24.44 42.83
CA THR A 41 1.30 24.12 43.05
C THR A 41 1.57 23.05 44.13
N THR A 42 2.77 22.43 44.03
CA THR A 42 3.67 21.86 45.08
C THR A 42 3.40 20.42 45.62
N VAL A 43 4.29 19.42 45.48
CA VAL A 43 5.58 19.01 46.18
C VAL A 43 5.35 17.67 46.97
N PRO A 44 6.36 16.78 47.19
CA PRO A 44 6.22 15.31 47.13
C PRO A 44 6.12 14.57 48.49
N ASP A 45 5.87 13.25 48.41
CA ASP A 45 6.52 12.12 49.13
C ASP A 45 5.59 11.11 49.87
N SER A 46 6.06 9.86 49.86
CA SER A 46 5.82 8.71 50.77
C SER A 46 4.62 7.77 50.59
N GLY A 47 4.93 6.46 50.51
CA GLY A 47 4.10 5.38 51.12
C GLY A 47 3.52 4.27 50.22
N SER A 48 4.08 3.06 50.35
CA SER A 48 3.65 1.72 49.88
C SER A 48 2.18 1.33 50.20
N ASN A 49 1.49 0.31 49.66
CA ASN A 49 1.65 -0.80 48.69
C ASN A 49 0.21 -1.26 48.33
N ASP A 50 -0.11 -1.53 47.05
CA ASP A 50 -0.90 -2.68 46.57
C ASP A 50 -1.03 -2.65 45.04
N ALA A 51 -1.12 -3.85 44.45
CA ALA A 51 -0.65 -4.23 43.12
C ALA A 51 -1.41 -3.70 41.89
N VAL A 52 -0.67 -3.45 40.80
CA VAL A 52 -0.89 -4.00 39.43
C VAL A 52 0.48 -4.12 38.76
N PRO A 53 0.85 -5.25 38.09
CA PRO A 53 2.03 -5.25 37.24
C PRO A 53 1.83 -4.22 36.14
N THR A 54 2.51 -3.09 36.24
CA THR A 54 2.73 -2.22 35.10
C THR A 54 3.70 -2.95 34.18
N THR A 55 3.17 -3.72 33.24
CA THR A 55 3.92 -3.99 32.01
C THR A 55 3.95 -2.67 31.26
N THR A 56 4.86 -1.78 31.65
CA THR A 56 5.32 -0.73 30.76
C THR A 56 5.96 -1.48 29.61
N LEU A 57 5.30 -1.50 28.45
CA LEU A 57 5.96 -1.90 27.22
C LEU A 57 7.06 -0.87 26.99
N ARG A 58 8.26 -1.16 27.49
CA ARG A 58 9.46 -0.48 27.06
C ARG A 58 9.60 -0.85 25.59
N LEU A 59 9.32 0.11 24.71
CA LEU A 59 9.84 0.07 23.36
C LEU A 59 11.34 -0.19 23.50
N ALA A 60 11.77 -1.40 23.13
CA ALA A 60 13.16 -1.66 22.84
C ALA A 60 13.60 -0.65 21.78
N GLY A 61 14.87 -0.25 21.81
CA GLY A 61 15.46 0.76 20.93
C GLY A 61 15.18 0.54 19.43
N PRO A 62 15.61 1.49 18.58
CA PRO A 62 15.02 1.72 17.27
C PRO A 62 15.21 0.50 16.37
N THR A 63 14.14 -0.25 16.14
CA THR A 63 14.06 -1.21 15.02
C THR A 63 13.21 -0.61 13.92
N GLY A 64 13.54 0.62 13.52
CA GLY A 64 12.91 1.33 12.42
C GLY A 64 14.02 1.90 11.55
N ILE A 65 14.04 1.49 10.29
CA ILE A 65 14.85 2.15 9.26
C ILE A 65 14.44 3.62 9.29
N THR A 66 15.39 4.50 9.59
CA THR A 66 15.14 5.95 9.61
C THR A 66 15.27 6.53 8.20
N ALA A 67 14.73 7.73 7.96
CA ALA A 67 14.98 8.47 6.72
C ALA A 67 16.49 8.65 6.45
N THR A 68 17.28 8.80 7.52
CA THR A 68 18.75 8.87 7.44
C THR A 68 19.38 7.55 6.99
N ASP A 69 18.86 6.41 7.43
CA ASP A 69 19.35 5.09 6.99
C ASP A 69 19.09 4.88 5.49
N LEU A 70 17.93 5.32 4.98
CA LEU A 70 17.61 5.28 3.54
C LEU A 70 18.56 6.16 2.72
N CYS A 71 18.79 7.41 3.16
CA CYS A 71 19.71 8.33 2.48
C CYS A 71 21.18 7.89 2.57
N ALA A 72 21.56 7.12 3.60
CA ALA A 72 22.89 6.54 3.75
C ALA A 72 23.12 5.29 2.87
N GLY A 73 22.15 4.91 2.03
CA GLY A 73 22.25 3.76 1.14
C GLY A 73 21.95 2.41 1.82
N ALA A 74 21.24 2.41 2.95
CA ALA A 74 20.80 1.15 3.60
C ALA A 74 19.78 0.38 2.76
N MET A 75 19.09 1.05 1.82
CA MET A 75 18.47 0.41 0.64
C MET A 75 19.38 0.66 -0.56
N LEU A 76 20.11 -0.36 -0.97
CA LEU A 76 20.69 -0.37 -2.32
C LEU A 76 19.54 -0.57 -3.30
N VAL A 77 19.15 0.50 -4.00
CA VAL A 77 18.38 0.36 -5.23
C VAL A 77 19.37 -0.16 -6.28
N GLU A 78 19.52 -1.48 -6.31
CA GLU A 78 20.18 -2.14 -7.44
C GLU A 78 19.42 -1.76 -8.73
N PRO A 79 20.11 -1.67 -9.89
CA PRO A 79 19.48 -1.26 -11.15
C PRO A 79 18.17 -2.00 -11.36
N THR A 80 17.06 -1.25 -11.37
CA THR A 80 15.73 -1.79 -11.62
C THR A 80 15.74 -2.45 -13.00
N PRO A 81 15.15 -3.64 -13.15
CA PRO A 81 14.96 -4.25 -14.46
C PRO A 81 14.30 -3.25 -15.43
N GLN A 82 14.90 -3.02 -16.61
CA GLN A 82 14.28 -2.17 -17.62
C GLN A 82 13.17 -2.95 -18.33
N ILE A 83 11.93 -2.52 -18.14
CA ILE A 83 10.77 -3.14 -18.75
C ILE A 83 10.65 -2.66 -20.21
N ASP A 84 10.34 -3.59 -21.12
CA ASP A 84 10.08 -3.29 -22.52
C ASP A 84 8.79 -2.47 -22.69
N THR A 85 8.93 -1.20 -23.04
CA THR A 85 7.82 -0.24 -23.19
C THR A 85 6.93 -0.51 -24.39
N ASP A 86 7.37 -1.32 -25.36
CA ASP A 86 6.50 -1.72 -26.48
C ASP A 86 5.45 -2.73 -26.02
N LEU A 87 5.77 -3.53 -24.99
CA LEU A 87 4.88 -4.52 -24.39
C LEU A 87 4.10 -3.96 -23.20
N LEU A 88 4.76 -3.10 -22.42
CA LEU A 88 4.24 -2.51 -21.19
C LEU A 88 4.22 -0.97 -21.23
N PRO A 89 3.52 -0.35 -22.22
CA PRO A 89 3.53 1.10 -22.42
C PRO A 89 2.83 1.90 -21.31
N GLU A 90 1.98 1.25 -20.50
CA GLU A 90 1.14 1.89 -19.48
C GLU A 90 1.15 1.05 -18.20
N THR A 91 2.34 0.83 -17.63
CA THR A 91 2.48 -0.06 -16.47
C THR A 91 1.92 0.59 -15.22
N SER A 92 0.85 0.01 -14.67
CA SER A 92 0.19 0.52 -13.46
C SER A 92 0.54 -0.25 -12.19
N GLY A 93 1.01 -1.49 -12.31
CA GLY A 93 1.45 -2.29 -11.16
C GLY A 93 2.57 -3.26 -11.47
N VAL A 94 3.41 -3.55 -10.47
CA VAL A 94 4.45 -4.59 -10.53
C VAL A 94 4.70 -5.22 -9.15
N VAL A 95 4.82 -6.55 -9.10
CA VAL A 95 5.18 -7.30 -7.89
C VAL A 95 6.23 -8.36 -8.16
N TYR A 96 7.04 -8.69 -7.15
CA TYR A 96 7.89 -9.88 -7.18
C TYR A 96 7.08 -11.14 -6.87
N SER A 97 7.32 -12.19 -7.65
CA SER A 97 6.81 -13.53 -7.39
C SER A 97 7.32 -14.06 -6.05
N ARG A 98 6.46 -14.78 -5.35
CA ARG A 98 6.75 -15.51 -4.11
C ARG A 98 6.97 -17.00 -4.36
N THR A 99 6.64 -17.50 -5.55
CA THR A 99 6.75 -18.92 -5.91
C THR A 99 7.85 -19.21 -6.96
N VAL A 100 8.26 -18.20 -7.74
CA VAL A 100 9.26 -18.31 -8.80
C VAL A 100 10.38 -17.30 -8.58
N ASP A 101 11.57 -17.80 -8.21
CA ASP A 101 12.73 -16.96 -7.94
C ASP A 101 13.08 -16.04 -9.12
N GLY A 102 13.21 -14.74 -8.83
CA GLY A 102 13.62 -13.73 -9.80
C GLY A 102 12.56 -13.36 -10.83
N ARG A 103 11.31 -13.82 -10.67
CA ARG A 103 10.17 -13.40 -11.49
C ARG A 103 9.50 -12.17 -10.91
N MET A 104 9.06 -11.27 -11.78
CA MET A 104 8.08 -10.25 -11.46
C MET A 104 6.83 -10.43 -12.33
N TYR A 105 5.70 -9.93 -11.83
CA TYR A 105 4.46 -9.81 -12.55
C TYR A 105 4.11 -8.35 -12.71
N ALA A 106 3.73 -7.94 -13.91
CA ALA A 106 3.30 -6.58 -14.21
C ALA A 106 2.10 -6.58 -15.16
N HIS A 107 1.40 -5.46 -15.24
CA HIS A 107 0.32 -5.29 -16.20
C HIS A 107 0.20 -3.85 -16.71
N ASN A 108 -0.45 -3.70 -17.86
CA ASN A 108 -0.86 -2.39 -18.37
C ASN A 108 -2.28 -2.06 -17.94
N ASP A 109 -2.62 -0.78 -17.79
CA ASP A 109 -3.99 -0.31 -17.56
C ASP A 109 -4.70 0.14 -18.87
N SER A 110 -5.28 1.34 -18.88
CA SER A 110 -6.18 1.94 -19.85
C SER A 110 -6.02 1.49 -21.31
N GLY A 111 -7.10 1.00 -21.90
CA GLY A 111 -7.16 0.66 -23.34
C GLY A 111 -6.38 -0.60 -23.74
N ASN A 112 -5.77 -1.32 -22.78
CA ASN A 112 -5.09 -2.58 -23.03
C ASN A 112 -5.99 -3.79 -22.74
N LEU A 113 -5.60 -4.95 -23.26
CA LEU A 113 -6.22 -6.22 -22.90
C LEU A 113 -5.81 -6.61 -21.47
N PRO A 114 -6.68 -7.29 -20.70
CA PRO A 114 -6.40 -7.73 -19.32
C PRO A 114 -5.34 -8.84 -19.31
N ARG A 115 -4.07 -8.46 -19.48
CA ARG A 115 -2.94 -9.35 -19.61
C ARG A 115 -1.98 -9.15 -18.46
N LEU A 116 -1.61 -10.26 -17.82
CA LEU A 116 -0.53 -10.31 -16.87
C LEU A 116 0.76 -10.70 -17.61
N PHE A 117 1.83 -9.95 -17.38
CA PHE A 117 3.12 -10.18 -18.00
C PHE A 117 4.10 -10.71 -16.96
N GLY A 118 4.75 -11.84 -17.25
CA GLY A 118 5.83 -12.39 -16.46
C GLY A 118 7.15 -11.84 -16.98
N ILE A 119 7.91 -11.24 -16.07
CA ILE A 119 9.22 -10.65 -16.36
C ILE A 119 10.27 -11.49 -15.65
N GLY A 120 11.17 -12.09 -16.43
CA GLY A 120 12.24 -12.95 -15.94
C GLY A 120 13.50 -12.19 -15.52
N ALA A 121 14.49 -12.96 -15.06
CA ALA A 121 15.82 -12.44 -14.76
C ALA A 121 16.44 -11.77 -16.00
N GLY A 122 16.82 -10.50 -15.88
CA GLY A 122 17.33 -9.71 -17.01
C GLY A 122 16.29 -8.78 -17.65
N SER A 123 15.11 -8.61 -17.05
CA SER A 123 14.07 -7.64 -17.47
C SER A 123 13.30 -8.00 -18.74
N THR A 124 13.42 -9.24 -19.21
CA THR A 124 12.70 -9.70 -20.41
C THR A 124 11.32 -10.23 -20.04
N VAL A 125 10.30 -9.80 -20.77
CA VAL A 125 8.99 -10.45 -20.75
C VAL A 125 9.14 -11.84 -21.36
N ASP A 126 8.88 -12.88 -20.56
CA ASP A 126 9.03 -14.28 -20.98
C ASP A 126 7.76 -15.11 -20.80
N ALA A 127 6.71 -14.53 -20.22
CA ALA A 127 5.40 -15.14 -20.08
C ALA A 127 4.27 -14.10 -20.18
N VAL A 128 3.11 -14.53 -20.67
CA VAL A 128 1.90 -13.71 -20.74
C VAL A 128 0.70 -14.59 -20.41
N TRP A 129 -0.22 -14.08 -19.59
CA TRP A 129 -1.50 -14.71 -19.27
C TRP A 129 -2.63 -13.73 -19.53
N THR A 130 -3.83 -14.26 -19.80
CA THR A 130 -5.05 -13.46 -19.87
C THR A 130 -5.82 -13.62 -18.57
N VAL A 131 -6.22 -12.54 -17.93
CA VAL A 131 -7.08 -12.62 -16.74
C VAL A 131 -8.49 -12.99 -17.22
N GLY A 132 -9.08 -14.04 -16.64
CA GLY A 132 -10.37 -14.62 -17.05
C GLY A 132 -11.60 -13.77 -16.76
N THR A 133 -11.42 -12.47 -16.49
CA THR A 133 -12.50 -11.53 -16.23
C THR A 133 -12.25 -10.22 -16.96
N ALA A 134 -13.32 -9.51 -17.33
CA ALA A 134 -13.19 -8.17 -17.88
C ALA A 134 -12.70 -7.23 -16.79
N LEU A 135 -11.72 -6.37 -17.07
CA LEU A 135 -11.22 -5.34 -16.15
C LEU A 135 -11.55 -3.98 -16.76
N LEU A 136 -12.12 -3.08 -15.97
CA LEU A 136 -12.56 -1.78 -16.48
C LEU A 136 -11.45 -0.75 -16.39
N ASP A 137 -10.84 -0.66 -15.22
CA ASP A 137 -9.76 0.27 -14.91
C ASP A 137 -8.99 -0.37 -13.74
N TRP A 138 -8.07 -1.27 -14.09
CA TRP A 138 -7.25 -1.98 -13.10
C TRP A 138 -5.93 -1.26 -12.89
N GLU A 139 -5.69 -0.92 -11.63
CA GLU A 139 -4.61 -0.04 -11.25
C GLU A 139 -3.45 -0.86 -10.71
N ASP A 140 -3.47 -1.13 -9.43
CA ASP A 140 -2.32 -1.72 -8.80
C ASP A 140 -2.47 -3.24 -8.61
N ILE A 141 -1.34 -3.89 -8.43
CA ILE A 141 -1.21 -5.31 -8.16
C ILE A 141 -0.47 -5.52 -6.84
N ALA A 142 -1.02 -6.36 -5.98
CA ALA A 142 -0.39 -6.76 -4.73
C ALA A 142 -0.14 -8.28 -4.69
N VAL A 143 0.71 -8.70 -3.76
CA VAL A 143 1.01 -10.13 -3.53
C VAL A 143 1.06 -10.44 -2.04
N ALA A 144 0.35 -11.50 -1.63
CA ALA A 144 0.44 -12.07 -0.29
C ALA A 144 0.50 -13.60 -0.38
N GLY A 145 1.47 -14.23 0.29
CA GLY A 145 1.71 -15.66 0.12
C GLY A 145 2.00 -16.01 -1.35
N SER A 146 1.21 -16.92 -1.95
CA SER A 146 1.30 -17.27 -3.37
C SER A 146 0.11 -16.73 -4.18
N THR A 147 -0.49 -15.64 -3.73
CA THR A 147 -1.72 -15.08 -4.30
C THR A 147 -1.46 -13.66 -4.79
N LEU A 148 -1.82 -13.41 -6.05
CA LEU A 148 -1.84 -12.10 -6.68
C LEU A 148 -3.20 -11.45 -6.46
N TYR A 149 -3.22 -10.14 -6.25
CA TYR A 149 -4.42 -9.34 -6.09
C TYR A 149 -4.41 -8.20 -7.10
N PHE A 150 -5.42 -8.17 -7.98
CA PHE A 150 -5.60 -7.14 -8.99
C PHE A 150 -6.67 -6.15 -8.54
N ALA A 151 -6.34 -4.85 -8.51
CA ALA A 151 -7.28 -3.80 -8.12
C ALA A 151 -8.00 -3.20 -9.32
N ASP A 152 -9.20 -3.68 -9.64
CA ASP A 152 -10.10 -3.07 -10.63
C ASP A 152 -10.85 -1.90 -9.98
N THR A 153 -10.09 -0.84 -9.69
CA THR A 153 -10.48 0.23 -8.76
C THR A 153 -10.30 1.66 -9.28
N GLY A 154 -9.65 1.86 -10.43
CA GLY A 154 -9.52 3.17 -11.06
C GLY A 154 -10.89 3.76 -11.41
N ASP A 155 -11.09 5.05 -11.18
CA ASP A 155 -12.32 5.76 -11.47
C ASP A 155 -12.06 7.27 -11.62
N ASN A 156 -11.13 7.65 -12.50
CA ASN A 156 -10.77 9.05 -12.80
C ASN A 156 -12.00 9.97 -13.03
N LEU A 157 -13.10 9.42 -13.57
CA LEU A 157 -14.35 10.15 -13.84
C LEU A 157 -15.37 10.13 -12.69
N HIS A 158 -15.09 9.40 -11.60
CA HIS A 158 -15.96 9.21 -10.44
C HIS A 158 -17.36 8.70 -10.82
N ILE A 159 -17.43 7.75 -11.77
CA ILE A 159 -18.69 7.22 -12.32
C ILE A 159 -18.97 5.77 -11.95
N ARG A 160 -18.02 5.04 -11.38
CA ARG A 160 -18.19 3.63 -11.02
C ARG A 160 -18.93 3.51 -9.69
N PRO A 161 -20.13 2.91 -9.65
CA PRO A 161 -20.90 2.78 -8.40
C PRO A 161 -20.30 1.73 -7.45
N THR A 162 -19.47 0.84 -7.96
CA THR A 162 -18.84 -0.27 -7.23
C THR A 162 -17.53 -0.59 -7.92
N VAL A 163 -16.52 -0.91 -7.14
CA VAL A 163 -15.19 -1.36 -7.57
C VAL A 163 -14.89 -2.70 -6.90
N ARG A 164 -13.78 -3.34 -7.26
CA ARG A 164 -13.46 -4.66 -6.70
C ARG A 164 -11.97 -4.98 -6.66
N LEU A 165 -11.63 -5.86 -5.74
CA LEU A 165 -10.36 -6.56 -5.70
C LEU A 165 -10.57 -7.99 -6.21
N ILE A 166 -9.60 -8.49 -6.98
CA ILE A 166 -9.67 -9.80 -7.61
C ILE A 166 -8.41 -10.58 -7.21
N ALA A 167 -8.56 -11.74 -6.58
CA ALA A 167 -7.41 -12.60 -6.28
C ALA A 167 -7.27 -13.72 -7.31
N SER A 168 -6.03 -14.11 -7.58
CA SER A 168 -5.69 -15.31 -8.35
C SER A 168 -4.41 -15.92 -7.81
N PRO A 169 -4.27 -17.26 -7.77
CA PRO A 169 -2.99 -17.88 -7.47
C PRO A 169 -1.90 -17.40 -8.44
N GLU A 170 -0.64 -17.35 -7.98
CA GLU A 170 0.48 -17.13 -8.89
C GLU A 170 0.45 -18.18 -10.01
N PRO A 171 0.53 -17.76 -11.27
CA PRO A 171 0.30 -18.68 -12.37
C PRO A 171 1.55 -19.50 -12.70
N ASP A 172 1.32 -20.78 -12.98
CA ASP A 172 2.31 -21.67 -13.58
C ASP A 172 2.41 -21.48 -15.11
N GLY A 173 3.58 -21.76 -15.66
CA GLY A 173 3.79 -21.84 -17.12
C GLY A 173 3.60 -20.51 -17.86
N SER A 174 2.92 -20.51 -19.01
CA SER A 174 2.62 -19.31 -19.81
C SER A 174 1.49 -19.58 -20.79
N GLY A 175 0.74 -18.55 -21.19
CA GLY A 175 -0.27 -18.63 -22.26
C GLY A 175 -1.64 -19.15 -21.84
N ALA A 176 -1.84 -19.44 -20.56
CA ALA A 176 -3.12 -19.84 -19.99
C ALA A 176 -4.00 -18.62 -19.65
N THR A 177 -5.30 -18.87 -19.53
CA THR A 177 -6.24 -17.94 -18.91
C THR A 177 -6.25 -18.16 -17.39
N LEU A 178 -6.22 -17.08 -16.61
CA LEU A 178 -6.38 -17.13 -15.16
C LEU A 178 -7.86 -17.14 -14.82
N ASP A 179 -8.43 -18.34 -14.68
CA ASP A 179 -9.87 -18.53 -14.42
C ASP A 179 -10.19 -18.86 -12.95
N ASP A 180 -9.17 -19.21 -12.15
CA ASP A 180 -9.32 -19.39 -10.70
C ASP A 180 -9.23 -18.00 -10.03
N LEU A 181 -10.40 -17.38 -9.84
CA LEU A 181 -10.55 -16.00 -9.41
C LEU A 181 -11.52 -15.87 -8.23
N GLU A 182 -11.09 -15.14 -7.20
CA GLU A 182 -11.93 -14.70 -6.08
C GLU A 182 -12.17 -13.19 -6.17
N PHE A 183 -13.29 -12.71 -5.63
CA PHE A 183 -13.74 -11.33 -5.81
C PHE A 183 -14.25 -10.73 -4.51
N TRP A 184 -13.81 -9.50 -4.23
CA TRP A 184 -14.38 -8.64 -3.19
C TRP A 184 -14.86 -7.35 -3.82
N SER A 185 -16.18 -7.18 -3.91
CA SER A 185 -16.78 -5.93 -4.39
C SER A 185 -17.01 -4.97 -3.22
N PHE A 186 -16.79 -3.68 -3.43
CA PHE A 186 -16.99 -2.69 -2.39
C PHE A 186 -17.32 -1.31 -2.94
N THR A 187 -17.85 -0.47 -2.05
CA THR A 187 -18.14 0.95 -2.26
C THR A 187 -17.47 1.78 -1.18
N PHE A 188 -17.44 3.09 -1.32
CA PHE A 188 -16.95 3.99 -0.27
C PHE A 188 -18.12 4.79 0.30
N ALA A 189 -18.11 5.02 1.62
CA ALA A 189 -19.12 5.82 2.30
C ALA A 189 -19.18 7.26 1.78
N GLU A 190 -18.06 7.77 1.27
CA GLU A 190 -17.89 9.11 0.71
C GLU A 190 -18.29 9.22 -0.75
N GLY A 191 -18.69 8.10 -1.37
CA GLY A 191 -19.17 8.05 -2.74
C GLY A 191 -18.23 7.26 -3.65
N ARG A 192 -17.97 7.82 -4.83
CA ARG A 192 -17.18 7.18 -5.88
C ARG A 192 -15.80 7.80 -5.82
N LEU A 193 -14.77 6.98 -5.66
CA LEU A 193 -13.40 7.43 -5.42
C LEU A 193 -12.45 6.72 -6.36
N ASP A 194 -11.54 7.49 -6.93
CA ASP A 194 -10.45 7.01 -7.77
C ASP A 194 -9.34 6.41 -6.90
N THR A 195 -9.14 5.09 -7.02
CA THR A 195 -8.24 4.32 -6.16
C THR A 195 -7.17 3.64 -7.00
N GLU A 196 -5.92 4.05 -6.78
CA GLU A 196 -4.79 3.75 -7.67
C GLU A 196 -3.73 2.91 -6.99
N ALA A 197 -3.89 2.64 -5.70
CA ALA A 197 -2.86 2.06 -4.88
C ALA A 197 -3.44 1.00 -3.94
N VAL A 198 -2.87 -0.21 -3.99
CA VAL A 198 -3.32 -1.33 -3.17
C VAL A 198 -2.15 -2.09 -2.56
N MET A 199 -2.29 -2.48 -1.30
CA MET A 199 -1.41 -3.46 -0.67
C MET A 199 -2.25 -4.45 0.11
N VAL A 200 -1.72 -5.65 0.31
CA VAL A 200 -2.39 -6.72 1.08
C VAL A 200 -1.49 -7.11 2.24
N ASP A 201 -2.08 -7.32 3.41
CA ASP A 201 -1.34 -7.76 4.59
C ASP A 201 -0.62 -9.10 4.31
N VAL A 202 0.48 -9.33 5.02
CA VAL A 202 1.36 -10.49 4.82
C VAL A 202 0.62 -11.82 4.96
N ASP A 203 -0.42 -11.86 5.79
CA ASP A 203 -1.26 -13.04 6.00
C ASP A 203 -2.47 -13.13 5.06
N GLY A 204 -2.69 -12.14 4.19
CA GLY A 204 -3.80 -12.10 3.24
C GLY A 204 -5.16 -11.81 3.87
N ALA A 205 -5.23 -11.35 5.11
CA ALA A 205 -6.51 -11.13 5.80
C ALA A 205 -7.22 -9.83 5.39
N GLU A 206 -6.47 -8.79 5.05
CA GLU A 206 -7.00 -7.45 4.77
C GLU A 206 -6.21 -6.80 3.62
N ALA A 207 -6.90 -6.03 2.80
CA ALA A 207 -6.30 -5.13 1.81
C ALA A 207 -6.41 -3.68 2.29
N VAL A 208 -5.37 -2.88 2.04
CA VAL A 208 -5.37 -1.44 2.25
C VAL A 208 -5.40 -0.76 0.89
N LEU A 209 -6.34 0.16 0.74
CA LEU A 209 -6.58 0.91 -0.49
C LEU A 209 -6.30 2.39 -0.26
N ILE A 210 -5.62 3.02 -1.21
CA ILE A 210 -5.26 4.42 -1.14
C ILE A 210 -5.78 5.14 -2.40
N THR A 211 -6.52 6.23 -2.20
CA THR A 211 -7.05 7.02 -3.32
C THR A 211 -5.97 7.89 -3.95
N LYS A 212 -6.16 8.27 -5.21
CA LYS A 212 -5.18 9.03 -6.01
C LYS A 212 -4.72 10.33 -5.36
N GLY A 213 -5.63 11.06 -4.71
CA GLY A 213 -5.28 12.25 -3.93
C GLY A 213 -4.91 13.51 -4.73
N ILE A 214 -5.38 13.68 -5.97
CA ILE A 214 -5.07 14.88 -6.80
C ILE A 214 -5.79 16.13 -6.30
N ASP A 215 -7.12 16.08 -6.21
CA ASP A 215 -7.95 17.25 -5.88
C ASP A 215 -8.33 17.30 -4.38
N SER A 216 -7.88 16.32 -3.60
CA SER A 216 -8.14 16.18 -2.16
C SER A 216 -7.08 15.29 -1.51
N PRO A 217 -6.90 15.31 -0.17
CA PRO A 217 -6.04 14.34 0.49
C PRO A 217 -6.40 12.90 0.10
N ALA A 218 -5.37 12.09 -0.20
CA ALA A 218 -5.55 10.68 -0.50
C ALA A 218 -6.11 9.95 0.73
N GLY A 219 -7.28 9.35 0.58
CA GLY A 219 -7.94 8.58 1.64
C GLY A 219 -7.37 7.17 1.72
N VAL A 220 -7.31 6.64 2.93
CA VAL A 220 -6.91 5.26 3.22
C VAL A 220 -8.11 4.48 3.72
N TYR A 221 -8.32 3.30 3.15
CA TYR A 221 -9.44 2.42 3.45
C TYR A 221 -8.94 0.99 3.67
N VAL A 222 -9.66 0.22 4.48
CA VAL A 222 -9.34 -1.18 4.78
C VAL A 222 -10.49 -2.06 4.31
N LEU A 223 -10.18 -3.03 3.45
CA LEU A 223 -11.10 -4.05 2.97
C LEU A 223 -10.78 -5.39 3.63
N PRO A 224 -11.67 -5.93 4.47
CA PRO A 224 -11.52 -7.28 4.99
C PRO A 224 -11.69 -8.33 3.88
N LEU A 225 -10.70 -9.22 3.72
CA LEU A 225 -10.71 -10.29 2.71
C LEU A 225 -11.36 -11.55 3.30
N THR A 226 -12.67 -11.46 3.54
CA THR A 226 -13.47 -12.57 4.08
C THR A 226 -14.02 -13.47 2.97
N ASP A 227 -14.40 -14.71 3.29
CA ASP A 227 -15.06 -15.64 2.33
C ASP A 227 -16.46 -15.16 1.84
N SER A 228 -16.91 -13.97 2.26
CA SER A 228 -18.19 -13.41 1.83
C SER A 228 -18.07 -12.67 0.50
N SER A 229 -18.99 -12.95 -0.42
CA SER A 229 -19.13 -12.24 -1.69
C SER A 229 -19.99 -10.97 -1.59
N ASP A 230 -20.53 -10.66 -0.41
CA ASP A 230 -21.38 -9.49 -0.23
C ASP A 230 -20.58 -8.19 -0.35
N ALA A 231 -21.14 -7.22 -1.07
CA ALA A 231 -20.48 -5.93 -1.21
C ALA A 231 -20.45 -5.19 0.13
N VAL A 232 -19.28 -4.66 0.49
CA VAL A 232 -19.08 -3.87 1.71
C VAL A 232 -18.92 -2.38 1.39
N THR A 233 -19.32 -1.52 2.32
CA THR A 233 -19.06 -0.07 2.22
C THR A 233 -17.91 0.29 3.14
N LEU A 234 -16.83 0.82 2.58
CA LEU A 234 -15.62 1.19 3.29
C LEU A 234 -15.73 2.61 3.85
N GLU A 235 -15.25 2.78 5.07
CA GLU A 235 -15.06 4.09 5.71
C GLU A 235 -13.58 4.47 5.69
N ARG A 236 -13.31 5.77 5.57
CA ARG A 236 -11.94 6.30 5.59
C ARG A 236 -11.35 6.10 6.98
N VAL A 237 -10.19 5.45 7.06
CA VAL A 237 -9.49 5.20 8.32
C VAL A 237 -8.31 6.15 8.55
N ALA A 238 -7.75 6.71 7.48
CA ALA A 238 -6.67 7.69 7.51
C ALA A 238 -6.63 8.49 6.19
N GLU A 239 -5.74 9.47 6.11
CA GLU A 239 -5.44 10.20 4.88
C GLU A 239 -3.97 10.61 4.77
N PHE A 240 -3.50 10.78 3.54
CA PHE A 240 -2.22 11.39 3.21
C PHE A 240 -2.44 12.72 2.53
N ASN A 241 -1.71 13.74 2.98
CA ASN A 241 -1.68 15.05 2.35
C ASN A 241 -0.24 15.40 1.98
N ILE A 242 0.21 14.84 0.87
CA ILE A 242 1.59 14.95 0.36
C ILE A 242 1.70 15.87 -0.86
N GLY A 243 0.58 16.40 -1.36
CA GLY A 243 0.54 17.36 -2.47
C GLY A 243 0.81 16.76 -3.86
N GLU A 244 0.92 15.44 -3.95
CA GLU A 244 1.18 14.67 -5.18
C GLU A 244 0.21 13.48 -5.26
N SER A 245 0.06 12.92 -6.47
CA SER A 245 -0.84 11.79 -6.73
C SER A 245 -0.22 10.48 -6.28
N ILE A 246 -0.94 9.67 -5.50
CA ILE A 246 -0.49 8.34 -5.13
C ILE A 246 -0.77 7.37 -6.28
N SER A 247 0.23 6.55 -6.64
CA SER A 247 0.13 5.59 -7.75
C SER A 247 0.49 4.14 -7.37
N ALA A 248 1.10 3.89 -6.21
CA ALA A 248 1.36 2.53 -5.71
C ALA A 248 1.82 2.57 -4.25
N PRO A 249 1.50 1.56 -3.43
CA PRO A 249 2.19 1.23 -2.20
C PRO A 249 2.88 -0.14 -2.27
N ASP A 250 3.90 -0.37 -1.46
CA ASP A 250 4.40 -1.73 -1.23
C ASP A 250 4.69 -1.96 0.25
N LEU A 251 4.40 -3.17 0.72
CA LEU A 251 4.57 -3.60 2.09
C LEU A 251 5.79 -4.51 2.18
N SER A 252 6.74 -4.13 3.02
CA SER A 252 7.89 -4.98 3.34
C SER A 252 7.47 -6.38 3.78
N ALA A 253 8.26 -7.40 3.47
CA ALA A 253 7.91 -8.80 3.74
C ALA A 253 7.67 -9.14 5.24
N ASP A 254 8.16 -8.31 6.17
CA ASP A 254 7.90 -8.46 7.61
C ASP A 254 6.73 -7.61 8.13
N GLY A 255 6.05 -6.89 7.22
CA GLY A 255 4.87 -6.08 7.49
C GLY A 255 5.15 -4.77 8.23
N ARG A 256 6.40 -4.28 8.27
CA ARG A 256 6.79 -3.15 9.13
C ARG A 256 7.00 -1.82 8.43
N VAL A 257 7.21 -1.83 7.12
CA VAL A 257 7.50 -0.65 6.32
C VAL A 257 6.57 -0.61 5.12
N ILE A 258 5.96 0.55 4.90
CA ILE A 258 5.17 0.85 3.72
C ILE A 258 5.93 1.89 2.89
N ALA A 259 6.26 1.56 1.65
CA ALA A 259 6.71 2.53 0.68
C ALA A 259 5.50 3.03 -0.12
N VAL A 260 5.43 4.32 -0.42
CA VAL A 260 4.38 4.90 -1.27
C VAL A 260 5.02 5.70 -2.40
N ARG A 261 4.59 5.42 -3.63
CA ARG A 261 4.99 6.14 -4.83
C ARG A 261 4.01 7.29 -5.10
N THR A 262 4.57 8.46 -5.36
CA THR A 262 3.85 9.71 -5.68
C THR A 262 4.19 10.25 -7.07
#